data_AF-A0A401ZF66-F1
#
_entry.id   AF-A0A401ZF66-F1
#
_cell.length_a   1.000
_cell.length_b   1.000
_cell.length_c   1.000
_cell.angle_alpha   90.00
_cell.angle_beta   90.00
_cell.angle_gamma   90.00
#
_symmetry.space_group_name_H-M   'P 1'
#
loop_
_entity.id
_entity.type
_entity.pdbx_description
1 polymer ?
#
loop_
_entity_poly.entity_id
_entity_poly.type
_entity_poly.pdbx_seq_one_letter_code
_entity_poly.pdbx_strand_id
1 'polypeptide(L)'
;MEALRNLRRRQRIAFNYGLWLALLGTFLIAILDAFDGYRHMMTFVDNYMYLVVYFLAGMLTARKAGVVTHSGLAGRWTAFFSVLFGLVYEAIVYLFQFAAFHTLPKFITDIEFGDVHAPITLIFLSLIACGLLAFVTALTVVIGWGIGALGGLLGKAMFKAPAGSDY
;
A
#
# COMPACT_ATOMS: atom_id res chain seq x y z
N MET A 1 2.51 -8.99 -33.41
CA MET A 1 3.54 -8.90 -32.33
C MET A 1 3.63 -7.53 -31.66
N GLU A 2 3.36 -6.41 -32.35
CA GLU A 2 3.44 -5.07 -31.75
C GLU A 2 2.41 -4.79 -30.64
N ALA A 3 1.19 -5.31 -30.77
CA ALA A 3 0.17 -5.19 -29.75
C ALA A 3 0.62 -5.76 -28.38
N LEU A 4 1.32 -6.89 -28.38
CA LEU A 4 1.88 -7.50 -27.17
C LEU A 4 3.02 -6.65 -26.55
N ARG A 5 3.86 -6.01 -27.37
CA ARG A 5 4.90 -5.10 -26.87
C ARG A 5 4.30 -3.85 -26.23
N ASN A 6 3.26 -3.29 -26.84
CA ASN A 6 2.56 -2.11 -26.32
C ASN A 6 1.85 -2.41 -24.99
N LEU A 7 1.22 -3.58 -24.86
CA LEU A 7 0.63 -4.05 -23.60
C LEU A 7 1.68 -4.20 -22.49
N ARG A 8 2.81 -4.87 -22.77
CA ARG A 8 3.91 -5.02 -21.80
C ARG A 8 4.49 -3.68 -21.37
N ARG A 9 4.66 -2.73 -22.30
CA ARG A 9 5.15 -1.38 -21.99
C ARG A 9 4.21 -0.64 -21.03
N ARG A 10 2.89 -0.70 -21.28
CA ARG A 10 1.88 -0.06 -20.42
C ARG A 10 1.79 -0.70 -19.04
N GLN A 11 1.87 -2.03 -18.94
CA GLN A 11 1.94 -2.72 -17.65
C GLN A 11 3.19 -2.34 -16.85
N ARG A 12 4.36 -2.23 -17.51
CA ARG A 12 5.61 -1.81 -16.86
C ARG A 12 5.52 -0.39 -16.32
N ILE A 13 4.85 0.51 -17.04
CA ILE A 13 4.61 1.89 -16.59
C ILE A 13 3.76 1.90 -15.32
N ALA A 14 2.63 1.18 -15.31
CA ALA A 14 1.75 1.09 -14.15
C ALA A 14 2.47 0.49 -12.92
N PHE A 15 3.28 -0.56 -13.14
CA PHE A 15 4.10 -1.17 -12.10
C PHE A 15 5.13 -0.18 -11.52
N ASN A 16 5.88 0.52 -12.38
CA ASN A 16 6.89 1.47 -11.93
C ASN A 16 6.28 2.64 -11.15
N TYR A 17 5.16 3.20 -11.61
CA TYR A 17 4.47 4.26 -10.86
C TYR A 17 3.98 3.74 -9.51
N GLY A 18 3.41 2.54 -9.46
CA GLY A 18 2.96 1.96 -8.20
C GLY A 18 4.09 1.73 -7.22
N LEU A 19 5.24 1.24 -7.67
CA LEU A 19 6.43 1.05 -6.84
C LEU A 19 6.93 2.39 -6.26
N TRP A 20 7.17 3.38 -7.11
CA TRP A 20 7.78 4.65 -6.68
C TRP A 20 6.87 5.46 -5.77
N LEU A 21 5.57 5.48 -6.06
CA LEU A 21 4.62 6.23 -5.25
C LEU A 21 4.33 5.55 -3.91
N ALA A 22 4.30 4.21 -3.87
CA ALA A 22 4.24 3.49 -2.61
C ALA A 22 5.47 3.78 -1.74
N LEU A 23 6.66 3.77 -2.33
CA LEU A 23 7.91 4.06 -1.61
C LEU A 23 7.91 5.49 -1.06
N LEU A 24 7.52 6.47 -1.88
CA LEU A 24 7.39 7.86 -1.44
C LEU A 24 6.33 8.00 -0.33
N GLY A 25 5.18 7.36 -0.48
CA GLY A 25 4.10 7.38 0.50
C GLY A 25 4.54 6.83 1.86
N THR A 26 5.12 5.63 1.87
CA THR A 26 5.63 5.01 3.11
C THR A 26 6.75 5.84 3.74
N PHE A 27 7.63 6.44 2.94
CA PHE A 27 8.68 7.32 3.47
C PHE A 27 8.11 8.57 4.15
N LEU A 28 7.09 9.20 3.55
CA LEU A 28 6.42 10.36 4.16
C LEU A 28 5.73 9.99 5.47
N ILE A 29 5.10 8.81 5.55
CA ILE A 29 4.47 8.31 6.78
C ILE A 29 5.53 8.08 7.87
N ALA A 30 6.63 7.42 7.52
CA ALA A 30 7.71 7.17 8.47
C ALA A 30 8.31 8.46 9.05
N ILE A 31 8.37 9.53 8.25
CA ILE A 31 8.75 10.87 8.72
C ILE A 31 7.71 11.41 9.69
N LEU A 32 6.41 11.38 9.33
CA LEU A 32 5.34 11.88 10.18
C LEU A 32 5.30 11.16 11.54
N ASP A 33 5.44 9.84 11.53
CA ASP A 33 5.52 9.00 12.74
C ASP A 33 6.74 9.35 13.61
N ALA A 34 7.87 9.72 13.01
CA ALA A 34 9.07 10.09 13.77
C ALA A 34 8.93 11.43 14.51
N PHE A 35 8.02 12.30 14.07
CA PHE A 35 7.79 13.62 14.67
C PHE A 35 6.61 13.65 15.65
N ASP A 36 5.82 12.58 15.76
CA ASP A 36 4.60 12.57 16.58
C ASP A 36 4.72 11.67 17.83
N GLY A 37 4.29 12.20 18.97
CA GLY A 37 4.14 11.45 20.23
C GLY A 37 2.79 10.75 20.37
N TYR A 38 1.80 11.07 19.53
CA TYR A 38 0.42 10.56 19.60
C TYR A 38 0.03 9.72 18.37
N ARG A 39 0.40 8.44 18.39
CA ARG A 39 0.11 7.43 17.33
C ARG A 39 -1.33 7.39 16.80
N HIS A 40 -2.35 7.81 17.55
CA HIS A 40 -3.75 7.64 17.17
C HIS A 40 -4.32 8.73 16.25
N MET A 41 -3.79 9.96 16.29
CA MET A 41 -4.29 11.05 15.45
C MET A 41 -3.75 10.94 14.02
N MET A 42 -2.52 10.44 13.88
CA MET A 42 -1.89 10.19 12.58
C MET A 42 -2.46 8.98 11.85
N THR A 43 -3.02 7.96 12.51
CA THR A 43 -3.62 6.81 11.81
C THR A 43 -4.69 7.23 10.80
N PHE A 44 -5.46 8.29 11.09
CA PHE A 44 -6.40 8.85 10.12
C PHE A 44 -5.70 9.57 8.97
N VAL A 45 -4.69 10.39 9.28
CA VAL A 45 -3.90 11.14 8.28
C VAL A 45 -3.16 10.20 7.34
N ASP A 46 -2.55 9.14 7.86
CA ASP A 46 -1.84 8.11 7.09
C ASP A 46 -2.78 7.40 6.13
N ASN A 47 -3.98 7.03 6.61
CA ASN A 47 -5.00 6.42 5.77
C ASN A 47 -5.38 7.35 4.61
N TYR A 48 -5.65 8.64 4.86
CA TYR A 48 -5.94 9.59 3.78
C TYR A 48 -4.75 9.77 2.83
N MET A 49 -3.52 9.80 3.35
CA MET A 49 -2.33 9.96 2.52
C MET A 49 -2.14 8.76 1.58
N TYR A 50 -2.40 7.53 2.04
CA TYR A 50 -2.42 6.36 1.17
C TYR A 50 -3.46 6.48 0.04
N LEU A 51 -4.67 6.97 0.33
CA LEU A 51 -5.69 7.19 -0.72
C LEU A 51 -5.21 8.22 -1.75
N VAL A 52 -4.57 9.31 -1.32
CA VAL A 52 -3.99 10.31 -2.22
C VAL A 52 -2.90 9.69 -3.08
N VAL A 53 -2.02 8.88 -2.51
CA VAL A 53 -0.94 8.21 -3.23
C VAL A 53 -1.49 7.23 -4.29
N TYR A 54 -2.53 6.45 -3.96
CA TYR A 54 -3.22 5.57 -4.92
C TYR A 54 -3.87 6.35 -6.07
N PHE A 55 -4.50 7.48 -5.72
CA PHE A 55 -5.14 8.37 -6.67
C PHE A 55 -4.11 8.99 -7.64
N LEU A 56 -3.01 9.52 -7.12
CA LEU A 56 -1.92 10.09 -7.91
C LEU A 56 -1.28 9.04 -8.83
N ALA A 57 -1.10 7.81 -8.36
CA ALA A 57 -0.59 6.71 -9.17
C ALA A 57 -1.51 6.41 -10.37
N GLY A 58 -2.82 6.38 -10.11
CA GLY A 58 -3.84 6.25 -11.15
C GLY A 58 -3.79 7.38 -12.19
N MET A 59 -3.72 8.62 -11.70
CA MET A 59 -3.70 9.84 -12.52
C MET A 59 -2.45 9.93 -13.40
N LEU A 60 -1.26 9.74 -12.83
CA LEU A 60 0.01 9.79 -13.54
C LEU A 60 0.14 8.66 -14.58
N THR A 61 -0.38 7.47 -14.24
CA THR A 61 -0.41 6.35 -15.19
C THR A 61 -1.37 6.62 -16.34
N ALA A 62 -2.55 7.20 -16.09
CA ALA A 62 -3.47 7.59 -17.16
C ALA A 62 -2.82 8.60 -18.11
N ARG A 63 -2.10 9.59 -17.58
CA ARG A 63 -1.39 10.58 -18.37
C ARG A 63 -0.37 9.94 -19.32
N LYS A 64 0.38 8.92 -18.86
CA LYS A 64 1.46 8.31 -19.65
C LYS A 64 0.99 7.14 -20.54
N ALA A 65 -0.03 6.41 -20.13
CA ALA A 65 -0.52 5.21 -20.84
C ALA A 65 -1.78 5.46 -21.67
N GLY A 66 -2.52 6.55 -21.43
CA GLY A 66 -3.73 6.96 -22.16
C GLY A 66 -4.96 6.08 -21.90
N VAL A 67 -4.89 5.09 -21.00
CA VAL A 67 -5.97 4.11 -20.76
C VAL A 67 -6.23 3.94 -19.27
N VAL A 68 -7.50 4.08 -18.89
CA VAL A 68 -7.99 4.02 -17.50
C VAL A 68 -7.81 2.64 -16.86
N THR A 69 -7.90 1.56 -17.64
CA THR A 69 -7.69 0.18 -17.11
C THR A 69 -6.29 -0.02 -16.55
N HIS A 70 -5.28 0.68 -17.08
CA HIS A 70 -3.92 0.64 -16.55
C HIS A 70 -3.75 1.51 -15.29
N SER A 71 -4.62 2.50 -15.07
CA SER A 71 -4.63 3.32 -13.85
C SER A 71 -5.13 2.57 -12.63
N GLY A 72 -6.19 1.76 -12.78
CA GLY A 72 -6.60 0.83 -11.72
C GLY A 72 -5.49 -0.17 -11.39
N LEU A 73 -4.77 -0.67 -12.41
CA LEU A 73 -3.62 -1.54 -12.21
C LEU A 73 -2.48 -0.85 -11.43
N ALA A 74 -2.22 0.42 -11.72
CA ALA A 74 -1.23 1.21 -10.99
C ALA A 74 -1.64 1.42 -9.53
N GLY A 75 -2.90 1.82 -9.27
CA GLY A 75 -3.41 1.93 -7.90
C GLY A 75 -3.34 0.61 -7.12
N ARG A 76 -3.63 -0.51 -7.79
CA ARG A 76 -3.48 -1.86 -7.22
C ARG A 76 -2.04 -2.17 -6.81
N TRP A 77 -1.07 -1.91 -7.69
CA TRP A 77 0.35 -2.10 -7.38
C TRP A 77 0.82 -1.15 -6.28
N THR A 78 0.33 0.08 -6.28
CA THR A 78 0.65 1.06 -5.24
C THR A 78 0.18 0.58 -3.87
N ALA A 79 -1.07 0.10 -3.77
CA ALA A 79 -1.59 -0.46 -2.53
C ALA A 79 -0.85 -1.71 -2.07
N PHE A 80 -0.55 -2.62 -3.00
CA PHE A 80 0.24 -3.81 -2.69
C PHE A 80 1.63 -3.45 -2.12
N PHE A 81 2.35 -2.55 -2.78
CA PHE A 81 3.67 -2.11 -2.31
C PHE A 81 3.59 -1.30 -1.03
N SER A 82 2.54 -0.51 -0.83
CA SER A 82 2.32 0.26 0.41
C SER A 82 2.14 -0.66 1.61
N VAL A 83 1.37 -1.75 1.46
CA VAL A 83 1.24 -2.78 2.51
C VAL A 83 2.59 -3.46 2.74
N LEU A 84 3.31 -3.83 1.68
CA LEU A 84 4.59 -4.51 1.80
C LEU A 84 5.63 -3.65 2.54
N PHE A 85 5.77 -2.38 2.14
CA PHE A 85 6.71 -1.46 2.76
C PHE A 85 6.29 -1.08 4.18
N GLY A 86 4.99 -0.90 4.43
CA GLY A 86 4.45 -0.68 5.76
C GLY A 86 4.74 -1.84 6.72
N LEU A 87 4.57 -3.09 6.28
CA LEU A 87 4.91 -4.27 7.08
C LEU A 87 6.41 -4.32 7.43
N VAL A 88 7.28 -4.01 6.47
CA VAL A 88 8.73 -3.95 6.71
C VAL A 88 9.07 -2.83 7.70
N TYR A 89 8.47 -1.65 7.53
CA TYR A 89 8.65 -0.51 8.43
C TYR A 89 8.23 -0.84 9.87
N GLU A 90 7.01 -1.34 10.06
CA GLU A 90 6.49 -1.75 11.37
C GLU A 90 7.36 -2.83 12.02
N ALA A 91 7.80 -3.83 11.25
CA ALA A 91 8.70 -4.87 11.75
C ALA A 91 10.04 -4.28 12.26
N ILE A 92 10.63 -3.34 11.53
CA ILE A 92 11.85 -2.64 11.96
C ILE A 92 11.60 -1.84 13.24
N VAL A 93 10.49 -1.10 13.32
CA VAL A 93 10.12 -0.31 14.50
C VAL A 93 9.94 -1.20 15.72
N TYR A 94 9.20 -2.31 15.61
CA TYR A 94 9.01 -3.26 16.72
C TYR A 94 10.32 -3.95 17.14
N LEU A 95 11.17 -4.33 16.18
CA LEU A 95 12.49 -4.89 16.48
C LEU A 95 13.36 -3.89 17.23
N PHE A 96 13.34 -2.61 16.83
CA PHE A 96 14.08 -1.57 17.51
C PHE A 96 13.53 -1.30 18.92
N GLN A 97 12.21 -1.26 19.09
CA GLN A 97 11.58 -1.11 20.41
C GLN A 97 11.96 -2.26 21.35
N PHE A 98 11.94 -3.50 20.85
CA PHE A 98 12.36 -4.67 21.60
C PHE A 98 13.85 -4.63 21.97
N ALA A 99 14.71 -4.28 21.01
CA ALA A 99 16.17 -4.25 21.22
C ALA A 99 16.63 -3.10 22.13
N ALA A 100 16.03 -1.91 21.99
CA ALA A 100 16.46 -0.71 22.71
C ALA A 100 15.77 -0.51 24.07
N PHE A 101 14.50 -0.90 24.20
CA PHE A 101 13.70 -0.64 25.41
C PHE A 101 13.24 -1.90 26.13
N HIS A 102 13.55 -3.09 25.60
CA HIS A 102 13.08 -4.39 26.12
C HIS A 102 11.57 -4.46 26.34
N THR A 103 10.81 -3.60 25.64
CA THR A 103 9.36 -3.61 25.67
C THR A 103 8.89 -4.70 24.73
N LEU A 104 8.42 -5.81 25.30
CA LEU A 104 7.62 -6.76 24.55
C LEU A 104 6.29 -6.09 24.19
N PRO A 105 5.80 -6.24 22.95
CA PRO A 105 4.45 -5.83 22.61
C PRO A 105 3.44 -6.47 23.57
N LYS A 106 2.45 -5.70 24.06
CA LYS A 106 1.46 -6.18 25.05
C LYS A 106 0.77 -7.50 24.67
N PHE A 107 0.58 -7.74 23.37
CA PHE A 107 0.00 -8.98 22.86
C PHE A 107 0.86 -10.23 23.14
N ILE A 108 2.15 -10.09 23.45
CA ILE A 108 3.03 -11.20 23.85
C ILE A 108 3.03 -11.38 25.37
N THR A 109 2.94 -10.28 26.13
CA THR A 109 2.96 -10.31 27.60
C THR A 109 1.65 -10.79 28.21
N ASP A 110 0.52 -10.60 27.53
CA ASP A 110 -0.81 -11.03 28.00
C ASP A 110 -1.14 -12.50 27.64
N ILE A 111 -0.24 -13.18 26.91
CA ILE A 111 -0.37 -14.63 26.67
C ILE A 111 0.21 -15.35 27.89
N GLU A 112 -0.63 -15.62 28.89
CA GLU A 112 -0.29 -16.58 29.93
C GLU A 112 -0.13 -17.96 29.28
N PHE A 113 1.11 -18.47 29.20
CA PHE A 113 1.41 -19.85 28.80
C PHE A 113 1.06 -20.86 29.90
N GLY A 114 -0.09 -20.65 30.56
CA GLY A 114 -0.69 -21.60 31.48
C GLY A 114 -1.43 -22.67 30.68
N ASP A 115 -1.03 -23.91 30.88
CA ASP A 115 -1.63 -25.14 30.36
C ASP A 115 -1.31 -25.59 28.92
N VAL A 116 -0.81 -26.82 28.90
CA VAL A 116 -0.61 -27.93 27.95
C VAL A 116 -1.31 -27.90 26.56
N HIS A 117 -2.16 -26.92 26.23
CA HIS A 117 -2.73 -26.68 24.89
C HIS A 117 -2.07 -25.53 24.10
N ALA A 118 -0.96 -24.99 24.60
CA ALA A 118 -0.19 -23.90 23.99
C ALA A 118 0.15 -24.06 22.49
N PRO A 119 0.58 -25.21 21.94
CA PRO A 119 0.95 -25.28 20.52
C PRO A 119 -0.26 -25.19 19.58
N ILE A 120 -1.41 -25.78 19.95
CA ILE A 120 -2.63 -25.71 19.14
C ILE A 120 -3.17 -24.27 19.17
N THR A 121 -3.13 -23.63 20.33
CA THR A 121 -3.56 -22.23 20.50
C THR A 121 -2.69 -21.27 19.69
N LEU A 122 -1.37 -21.43 19.69
CA LEU A 122 -0.45 -20.63 18.88
C LEU A 122 -0.66 -20.86 17.37
N ILE A 123 -0.88 -22.09 16.93
CA ILE A 123 -1.17 -22.40 15.53
C ILE A 123 -2.49 -21.73 15.10
N PHE A 124 -3.55 -21.83 15.90
CA PHE A 124 -4.81 -21.16 15.62
C PHE A 124 -4.67 -19.63 15.60
N LEU A 125 -3.93 -19.05 16.55
CA LEU A 125 -3.68 -17.61 16.60
C LEU A 125 -2.91 -17.14 15.35
N SER A 126 -1.89 -17.90 14.95
CA SER A 126 -1.10 -17.60 13.75
C SER A 126 -1.91 -17.72 12.47
N LEU A 127 -2.81 -18.71 12.37
CA LEU A 127 -3.73 -18.87 11.24
C LEU A 127 -4.73 -17.71 11.16
N ILE A 128 -5.29 -17.29 12.29
CA ILE A 128 -6.20 -16.13 12.37
C ILE A 128 -5.46 -14.85 11.98
N ALA A 129 -4.25 -14.64 12.49
CA ALA A 129 -3.43 -13.49 12.15
C ALA A 129 -3.06 -13.45 10.66
N CYS A 130 -2.65 -14.58 10.08
CA CYS A 130 -2.39 -14.71 8.64
C CYS A 130 -3.66 -14.46 7.81
N GLY A 131 -4.81 -14.98 8.25
CA GLY A 131 -6.11 -14.78 7.60
C GLY A 131 -6.54 -13.31 7.62
N LEU A 132 -6.42 -12.65 8.76
CA LEU A 132 -6.69 -11.21 8.89
C LEU A 132 -5.74 -10.39 8.03
N LEU A 133 -4.45 -10.70 8.04
CA LEU A 133 -3.45 -10.00 7.22
C LEU A 133 -3.74 -10.16 5.72
N ALA A 134 -4.09 -11.37 5.27
CA ALA A 134 -4.49 -11.63 3.90
C ALA A 134 -5.77 -10.87 3.52
N PHE A 135 -6.76 -10.86 4.40
CA PHE A 135 -8.03 -10.16 4.19
C PHE A 135 -7.84 -8.63 4.11
N VAL A 136 -7.11 -8.05 5.07
CA VAL A 136 -6.79 -6.61 5.08
C VAL A 136 -5.98 -6.24 3.83
N THR A 137 -4.99 -7.05 3.46
CA THR A 137 -4.21 -6.82 2.23
C THR A 137 -5.12 -6.85 1.00
N ALA A 138 -6.01 -7.84 0.89
CA ALA A 138 -6.95 -7.94 -0.23
C ALA A 138 -7.88 -6.72 -0.30
N LEU A 139 -8.43 -6.28 0.84
CA LEU A 139 -9.25 -5.07 0.92
C LEU A 139 -8.49 -3.82 0.47
N THR A 140 -7.28 -3.60 1.00
CA THR A 140 -6.46 -2.44 0.64
C THR A 140 -6.13 -2.45 -0.85
N VAL A 141 -5.83 -3.61 -1.42
CA VAL A 141 -5.55 -3.77 -2.85
C VAL A 141 -6.79 -3.47 -3.70
N VAL A 142 -7.99 -3.87 -3.26
CA VAL A 142 -9.26 -3.54 -3.93
C VAL A 142 -9.57 -2.04 -3.85
N ILE A 143 -9.38 -1.43 -2.67
CA ILE A 143 -9.56 0.01 -2.47
C ILE A 143 -8.57 0.79 -3.35
N GLY A 144 -7.29 0.40 -3.35
CA GLY A 144 -6.27 1.01 -4.18
C GLY A 144 -6.55 0.88 -5.67
N TRP A 145 -7.09 -0.26 -6.12
CA TRP A 145 -7.55 -0.42 -7.49
C TRP A 145 -8.69 0.55 -7.84
N GLY A 146 -9.71 0.65 -6.97
CA GLY A 146 -10.85 1.55 -7.17
C GLY A 146 -10.43 3.02 -7.21
N ILE A 147 -9.62 3.46 -6.25
CA ILE A 147 -9.14 4.84 -6.16
C ILE A 147 -8.16 5.17 -7.30
N GLY A 148 -7.29 4.23 -7.67
CA GLY A 148 -6.43 4.38 -8.85
C GLY A 148 -7.23 4.48 -10.15
N ALA A 149 -8.35 3.76 -10.27
CA ALA A 149 -9.24 3.92 -11.42
C ALA A 149 -9.90 5.31 -11.44
N LEU A 150 -10.35 5.81 -10.29
CA LEU A 150 -10.89 7.17 -10.15
C LEU A 150 -9.86 8.25 -10.52
N GLY A 151 -8.63 8.14 -10.01
CA GLY A 151 -7.52 9.02 -10.40
C GLY A 151 -7.20 8.94 -11.88
N GLY A 152 -7.30 7.74 -12.47
CA GLY A 152 -7.13 7.54 -13.90
C GLY A 152 -8.20 8.20 -14.76
N LEU A 153 -9.47 8.17 -14.32
CA LEU A 153 -10.58 8.85 -14.98
C LEU A 153 -10.34 10.37 -14.99
N LEU A 154 -9.98 10.94 -13.84
CA LEU A 154 -9.68 12.37 -13.74
C LEU A 154 -8.45 12.75 -14.60
N GLY A 155 -7.38 11.95 -14.52
CA GLY A 155 -6.17 12.17 -15.33
C GLY A 155 -6.46 12.12 -16.84
N LYS A 156 -7.33 11.21 -17.28
CA LYS A 156 -7.73 11.16 -18.69
C LYS A 156 -8.57 12.37 -19.11
N ALA A 157 -9.43 12.88 -18.23
CA ALA A 157 -10.25 14.06 -18.50
C ALA A 157 -9.42 15.36 -18.52
N MET A 158 -8.49 15.52 -17.57
CA MET A 158 -7.65 16.71 -17.45
C MET A 158 -6.52 16.77 -18.48
N PHE A 159 -5.94 15.62 -18.85
CA PHE A 159 -4.80 15.54 -19.77
C PHE A 159 -5.20 14.98 -21.15
N LYS A 160 -6.48 15.07 -21.53
CA LYS A 160 -6.91 14.78 -22.90
C LYS A 160 -6.18 15.77 -23.80
N ALA A 161 -5.21 15.29 -24.57
CA ALA A 161 -4.53 16.10 -25.57
C ALA A 161 -5.61 16.82 -26.40
N PRO A 162 -5.48 18.14 -26.65
CA PRO A 162 -6.39 18.82 -27.54
C PRO A 162 -6.43 18.05 -28.85
N ALA A 163 -7.63 17.84 -29.40
CA ALA A 163 -7.78 17.19 -30.69
C ALA A 163 -6.93 17.94 -31.73
N GLY A 164 -5.80 17.35 -32.14
CA GLY A 164 -4.87 17.93 -33.11
C GLY A 164 -3.41 18.10 -32.69
N SER A 165 -2.96 17.67 -31.50
CA SER A 165 -1.51 17.67 -31.21
C SER A 165 -0.85 16.36 -31.65
N ASP A 166 -0.39 16.33 -32.90
CA ASP A 166 0.66 15.41 -33.35
C ASP A 166 2.00 15.86 -32.76
N TYR A 167 2.33 15.36 -31.57
CA TYR A 167 3.69 15.36 -31.02
C TYR A 167 3.96 14.02 -30.33
#